data_AF-A0A972HX07-F1
#
_entry.id   AF-A0A972HX07-F1
#
_cell.length_a   1.000
_cell.length_b   1.000
_cell.length_c   1.000
_cell.angle_alpha   90.00
_cell.angle_beta   90.00
_cell.angle_gamma   90.00
#
_symmetry.space_group_name_H-M   'P 1'
#
loop_
_entity.id
_entity.type
_entity.pdbx_description
1 polymer ?
#
loop_
_entity_poly.entity_id
_entity_poly.type
_entity_poly.pdbx_seq_one_letter_code
_entity_poly.pdbx_strand_id
1 'polypeptide(L)'
;MKDLFKEAVDKLSKENLSPQEMSRIVSSSLPKIYEEVLRDGNYYVIKRNGILEKFDCQKIETSLARASDDIGQPLGSRELKIFCEDVKKEATKDRRILYSWQLRDLLMEKLYKDKYYDILKNYKKGGKGV
;
A
#
# COMPACT_ATOMS: atom_id res chain seq x y z
N MET A 1 -0.89 23.21 14.32
CA MET A 1 -0.71 21.74 14.20
C MET A 1 -0.96 21.03 15.52
N LYS A 2 -0.41 21.50 16.66
CA LYS A 2 -0.77 20.99 18.01
C LYS A 2 -2.27 21.07 18.31
N ASP A 3 -2.95 22.13 17.84
CA ASP A 3 -4.38 22.32 18.11
C ASP A 3 -5.27 21.36 17.33
N LEU A 4 -4.93 21.05 16.07
CA LEU A 4 -5.72 20.15 15.21
C LEU A 4 -5.70 18.71 15.73
N PHE A 5 -4.53 18.23 16.17
CA PHE A 5 -4.40 16.89 16.76
C PHE A 5 -5.15 16.81 18.09
N LYS A 6 -5.03 17.85 18.92
CA LYS A 6 -5.73 17.94 20.20
C LYS A 6 -7.26 17.96 20.01
N GLU A 7 -7.77 18.76 19.08
CA GLU A 7 -9.20 18.79 18.74
C GLU A 7 -9.71 17.44 18.23
N ALA A 8 -8.93 16.76 17.38
CA ALA A 8 -9.27 15.43 16.89
C ALA A 8 -9.33 14.40 18.03
N VAL A 9 -8.34 14.41 18.93
CA VAL A 9 -8.31 13.55 20.13
C VAL A 9 -9.48 13.88 21.04
N ASP A 10 -9.73 15.16 21.35
CA ASP A 10 -10.81 15.61 22.23
C ASP A 10 -12.20 15.23 21.67
N LYS A 11 -12.36 15.26 20.35
CA LYS A 11 -13.60 14.81 19.69
C LYS A 11 -13.79 13.30 19.83
N LEU A 12 -12.75 12.51 19.53
CA LEU A 12 -12.81 11.05 19.67
C LEU A 12 -12.99 10.61 21.13
N SER A 13 -12.44 11.36 22.08
CA SER A 13 -12.54 11.10 23.51
C SER A 13 -13.95 11.28 24.07
N LYS A 14 -14.79 12.07 23.40
CA LYS A 14 -16.19 12.31 23.77
C LYS A 14 -17.14 11.26 23.23
N GLU A 15 -16.67 10.39 22.33
CA GLU A 15 -17.44 9.28 21.80
C GLU A 15 -17.17 8.02 22.65
N ASN A 16 -18.21 7.31 23.07
CA ASN A 16 -18.10 6.03 23.76
C ASN A 16 -17.74 4.91 22.77
N LEU A 17 -16.55 4.98 22.19
CA LEU A 17 -16.04 4.01 21.22
C LEU A 17 -15.36 2.85 21.94
N SER A 18 -15.63 1.63 21.47
CA SER A 18 -14.82 0.47 21.81
C SER A 18 -13.38 0.62 21.27
N PRO A 19 -12.40 -0.09 21.85
CA PRO A 19 -11.03 -0.11 21.32
C PRO A 19 -10.96 -0.46 19.82
N GLN A 20 -11.85 -1.34 19.34
CA GLN A 20 -11.91 -1.78 17.94
C GLN A 20 -12.39 -0.66 17.01
N GLU A 21 -13.44 0.08 17.41
CA GLU A 21 -13.96 1.20 16.65
C GLU A 21 -12.94 2.34 16.57
N MET A 22 -12.29 2.65 17.69
CA MET A 22 -11.21 3.64 17.72
C MET A 22 -10.06 3.25 16.79
N SER A 23 -9.59 2.00 16.87
CA SER A 23 -8.53 1.50 15.98
C SER A 23 -8.91 1.61 14.51
N ARG A 24 -10.17 1.32 14.16
CA ARG A 24 -10.68 1.42 12.78
C ARG A 24 -10.68 2.87 12.30
N ILE A 25 -11.18 3.79 13.11
CA ILE A 25 -11.25 5.22 12.77
C ILE A 25 -9.84 5.79 12.57
N VAL A 26 -8.94 5.55 13.52
CA VAL A 26 -7.54 6.01 13.45
C VAL A 26 -6.87 5.46 12.20
N SER A 27 -6.96 4.14 11.96
CA SER A 27 -6.36 3.52 10.77
C SER A 27 -6.94 4.12 9.48
N SER A 28 -8.25 4.28 9.37
CA SER A 28 -8.85 4.86 8.17
C SER A 28 -8.47 6.33 7.94
N SER A 29 -8.07 7.04 9.00
CA SER A 29 -7.71 8.46 8.96
C SER A 29 -6.23 8.74 8.71
N LEU A 30 -5.34 7.79 9.05
CA LEU A 30 -3.88 7.97 8.95
C LEU A 30 -3.40 8.47 7.58
N PRO A 31 -3.85 7.91 6.43
CA PRO A 31 -3.42 8.40 5.12
C PRO A 31 -3.70 9.90 4.93
N LYS A 32 -4.89 10.37 5.33
CA LYS A 32 -5.29 11.79 5.20
C LYS A 32 -4.46 12.68 6.12
N ILE A 33 -4.20 12.23 7.34
CA ILE A 33 -3.36 12.97 8.30
C ILE A 33 -1.95 13.14 7.72
N TYR A 34 -1.36 12.07 7.21
CA TYR A 34 -0.04 12.14 6.62
C TYR A 34 -0.02 13.04 5.37
N GLU A 35 -1.06 13.03 4.54
CA GLU A 35 -1.13 13.89 3.35
C GLU A 35 -1.16 15.37 3.69
N GLU A 36 -1.86 15.74 4.76
CA GLU A 36 -1.90 17.13 5.26
C GLU A 36 -0.56 17.61 5.79
N VAL A 37 0.19 16.71 6.46
CA VAL A 37 1.48 17.02 7.09
C VAL A 37 2.63 16.97 6.07
N LEU A 38 2.67 15.95 5.20
CA LEU A 38 3.74 15.72 4.24
C LEU A 38 3.40 16.37 2.90
N ARG A 39 3.84 17.60 2.71
CA ARG A 39 3.60 18.40 1.49
C ARG A 39 4.82 18.46 0.57
N ASP A 40 5.52 17.34 0.43
CA ASP A 40 6.80 17.24 -0.29
C ASP A 40 6.68 16.61 -1.70
N GLY A 41 5.45 16.36 -2.18
CA GLY A 41 5.20 15.78 -3.50
C GLY A 41 5.58 14.30 -3.65
N ASN A 42 6.10 13.65 -2.60
CA ASN A 42 6.46 12.24 -2.64
C ASN A 42 5.24 11.34 -2.38
N TYR A 43 5.40 10.07 -2.76
CA TYR A 43 4.45 9.00 -2.49
C TYR A 43 4.92 8.14 -1.33
N TYR A 44 4.00 7.72 -0.48
CA TYR A 44 4.32 6.98 0.72
C TYR A 44 3.43 5.75 0.93
N VAL A 45 3.99 4.76 1.61
CA VAL A 45 3.35 3.49 1.93
C VAL A 45 3.35 3.30 3.44
N ILE A 46 2.15 3.10 4.02
CA ILE A 46 1.99 2.70 5.41
C ILE A 46 2.11 1.17 5.47
N LYS A 47 3.14 0.70 6.16
CA LYS A 47 3.43 -0.71 6.38
C LYS A 47 2.46 -1.31 7.39
N ARG A 48 2.39 -2.64 7.46
CA ARG A 48 1.52 -3.37 8.41
C ARG A 48 1.77 -2.99 9.88
N ASN A 49 3.01 -2.65 10.23
CA ASN A 49 3.40 -2.19 11.56
C ASN A 49 3.13 -0.69 11.79
N GLY A 50 2.51 0.00 10.85
CA GLY A 50 2.19 1.43 10.94
C GLY A 50 3.31 2.37 10.51
N ILE A 51 4.51 1.86 10.19
CA ILE A 51 5.62 2.69 9.70
C ILE A 51 5.29 3.26 8.32
N LEU A 52 5.58 4.54 8.12
CA LEU A 52 5.48 5.20 6.84
C LEU A 52 6.83 5.15 6.10
N GLU A 53 6.84 4.68 4.86
CA GLU A 53 8.03 4.62 4.01
C GLU A 53 7.77 5.33 2.67
N LYS A 54 8.81 5.87 2.03
CA LYS A 54 8.67 6.33 0.64
C LYS A 54 8.34 5.14 -0.26
N PHE A 55 7.47 5.35 -1.24
CA PHE A 55 7.17 4.35 -2.25
C PHE A 55 8.45 3.98 -3.01
N ASP A 56 8.73 2.68 -3.07
CA ASP A 56 9.90 2.12 -3.70
C ASP A 56 9.47 1.05 -4.71
N CYS A 57 9.68 1.37 -5.98
CA CYS A 57 9.35 0.52 -7.11
C CYS A 57 10.10 -0.82 -7.06
N GLN A 58 11.34 -0.80 -6.57
CA GLN A 58 12.20 -1.98 -6.52
C GLN A 58 11.63 -3.08 -5.62
N LYS A 59 10.83 -2.72 -4.61
CA LYS A 59 10.15 -3.69 -3.73
C LYS A 59 9.07 -4.47 -4.48
N ILE A 60 8.31 -3.82 -5.37
CA ILE A 60 7.32 -4.47 -6.23
C ILE A 60 8.03 -5.38 -7.23
N GLU A 61 9.05 -4.86 -7.92
CA GLU A 61 9.82 -5.62 -8.90
C GLU A 61 10.43 -6.88 -8.27
N THR A 62 11.09 -6.75 -7.12
CA THR A 62 11.71 -7.87 -6.40
C THR A 62 10.70 -8.91 -5.95
N SER A 63 9.56 -8.46 -5.39
CA SER A 63 8.51 -9.37 -4.91
C SER A 63 7.88 -10.15 -6.06
N LEU A 64 7.64 -9.49 -7.19
CA LEU A 64 7.05 -10.10 -8.36
C LEU A 64 8.03 -11.02 -9.11
N ALA A 65 9.29 -10.60 -9.25
CA ALA A 65 10.35 -11.42 -9.84
C ALA A 65 10.47 -12.76 -9.10
N ARG A 66 10.58 -12.73 -7.77
CA ARG A 66 10.59 -13.96 -6.94
C ARG A 66 9.38 -14.84 -7.19
N ALA A 67 8.18 -14.26 -7.20
CA ALA A 67 6.96 -15.03 -7.43
C ALA A 67 6.91 -15.69 -8.83
N SER A 68 7.54 -15.07 -9.83
CA SER A 68 7.64 -15.59 -11.19
C SER A 68 8.76 -16.63 -11.35
N ASP A 69 9.90 -16.41 -10.69
CA ASP A 69 11.07 -17.29 -10.69
C ASP A 69 10.75 -18.64 -10.01
N ASP A 70 10.05 -18.59 -8.88
CA ASP A 70 9.65 -19.76 -8.08
C ASP A 70 8.81 -20.79 -8.85
N ILE A 71 8.18 -20.39 -9.96
CA ILE A 71 7.37 -21.26 -10.81
C ILE A 71 8.00 -21.52 -12.19
N GLY A 72 9.24 -21.07 -12.41
CA GLY A 72 9.94 -21.23 -13.69
C GLY A 72 9.36 -20.40 -14.83
N GLN A 73 8.66 -19.30 -14.53
CA GLN A 73 8.10 -18.37 -15.52
C GLN A 73 8.61 -16.94 -15.26
N PRO A 74 9.92 -16.70 -15.35
CA PRO A 74 10.52 -15.42 -14.97
C PRO A 74 9.97 -14.27 -15.80
N LEU A 75 9.53 -13.19 -15.15
CA LEU A 75 9.19 -11.95 -15.83
C LEU A 75 10.44 -11.18 -16.22
N GLY A 76 10.41 -10.59 -17.41
CA GLY A 76 11.47 -9.71 -17.89
C GLY A 76 11.51 -8.39 -17.12
N SER A 77 12.70 -7.77 -17.10
CA SER A 77 12.91 -6.47 -16.45
C SER A 77 11.97 -5.36 -16.96
N ARG A 78 11.60 -5.40 -18.24
CA ARG A 78 10.62 -4.48 -18.82
C ARG A 78 9.21 -4.71 -18.26
N GLU A 79 8.80 -5.96 -18.11
CA GLU A 79 7.48 -6.31 -17.58
C GLU A 79 7.35 -5.89 -16.12
N LEU A 80 8.38 -6.18 -15.31
CA LEU A 80 8.44 -5.76 -13.90
C LEU A 80 8.29 -4.24 -13.74
N LYS A 81 8.96 -3.46 -14.59
CA LYS A 81 8.82 -1.99 -14.62
C LYS A 81 7.41 -1.55 -14.99
N ILE A 82 6.81 -2.15 -16.02
CA ILE A 82 5.43 -1.86 -16.43
C ILE A 82 4.46 -2.13 -15.26
N PHE A 83 4.59 -3.27 -14.58
CA PHE A 83 3.78 -3.58 -13.39
C PHE A 83 3.91 -2.51 -12.31
N CYS A 84 5.14 -2.10 -12.01
CA CYS A 84 5.37 -1.07 -11.02
C CYS A 84 4.77 0.29 -11.43
N GLU A 85 4.98 0.73 -12.67
CA GLU A 85 4.44 1.98 -13.18
C GLU A 85 2.92 2.00 -13.18
N ASP A 86 2.28 0.90 -13.60
CA ASP A 86 0.83 0.76 -13.61
C ASP A 86 0.26 0.77 -12.18
N VAL A 87 0.87 0.01 -11.26
CA VAL A 87 0.46 0.00 -9.85
C VAL A 87 0.66 1.36 -9.21
N LYS A 88 1.78 2.05 -9.48
CA LYS A 88 2.03 3.40 -8.99
C LYS A 88 0.98 4.35 -9.54
N LYS A 89 0.72 4.34 -10.84
CA LYS A 89 -0.28 5.22 -11.47
C LYS A 89 -1.67 5.03 -10.87
N GLU A 90 -2.09 3.80 -10.65
CA GLU A 90 -3.39 3.51 -10.04
C GLU A 90 -3.43 3.88 -8.55
N ALA A 91 -2.38 3.53 -7.79
CA ALA A 91 -2.25 3.85 -6.37
C ALA A 91 -2.27 5.35 -6.10
N THR A 92 -1.75 6.13 -7.04
CA THR A 92 -1.50 7.57 -6.88
C THR A 92 -2.56 8.47 -7.52
N LYS A 93 -3.59 7.86 -8.14
CA LYS A 93 -4.64 8.58 -8.86
C LYS A 93 -5.39 9.57 -7.97
N ASP A 94 -5.74 9.14 -6.76
CA ASP A 94 -6.60 9.90 -5.85
C ASP A 94 -5.94 10.22 -4.50
N ARG A 95 -4.73 9.74 -4.25
CA ARG A 95 -4.04 9.85 -2.95
C ARG A 95 -2.53 9.72 -3.11
N ARG A 96 -1.74 10.35 -2.23
CA ARG A 96 -0.28 10.18 -2.18
C ARG A 96 0.16 9.12 -1.18
N ILE A 97 -0.73 8.73 -0.28
CA ILE A 97 -0.42 7.83 0.83
C ILE A 97 -1.41 6.68 0.85
N LEU A 98 -0.86 5.46 0.91
CA LEU A 98 -1.66 4.24 0.91
C LEU A 98 -1.02 3.16 1.78
N TYR A 99 -1.78 2.15 2.12
CA TYR A 99 -1.27 1.00 2.85
C TYR A 99 -0.57 0.00 1.91
N SER A 100 0.40 -0.75 2.46
CA SER A 100 1.10 -1.78 1.69
C SER A 100 0.18 -2.91 1.23
N TRP A 101 -0.91 -3.20 1.96
CA TRP A 101 -1.91 -4.17 1.53
C TRP A 101 -2.73 -3.67 0.33
N GLN A 102 -2.99 -2.36 0.23
CA GLN A 102 -3.65 -1.77 -0.94
C GLN A 102 -2.77 -1.89 -2.19
N LEU A 103 -1.46 -1.66 -2.07
CA LEU A 103 -0.52 -1.91 -3.15
C LEU A 103 -0.52 -3.38 -3.60
N ARG A 104 -0.58 -4.30 -2.64
CA ARG A 104 -0.64 -5.73 -2.92
C ARG A 104 -1.93 -6.08 -3.70
N ASP A 105 -3.07 -5.52 -3.30
CA ASP A 105 -4.35 -5.74 -3.96
C ASP A 105 -4.33 -5.22 -5.40
N LEU A 106 -3.82 -4.01 -5.62
CA LEU A 106 -3.65 -3.43 -6.96
C LEU A 106 -2.75 -4.30 -7.86
N LEU A 107 -1.64 -4.80 -7.32
CA LEU A 107 -0.76 -5.69 -8.08
C LEU A 107 -1.42 -7.02 -8.42
N MET A 108 -2.18 -7.60 -7.48
CA MET A 108 -2.93 -8.84 -7.73
C MET A 108 -4.01 -8.66 -8.78
N GLU A 109 -4.74 -7.54 -8.75
CA GLU A 109 -5.72 -7.18 -9.77
C GLU A 109 -5.06 -7.04 -11.14
N LYS A 110 -3.89 -6.42 -11.21
CA LYS A 110 -3.15 -6.24 -12.45
C LYS A 110 -2.68 -7.56 -13.04
N LEU A 111 -2.09 -8.45 -12.21
CA LEU A 111 -1.71 -9.80 -12.63
C LEU A 111 -2.92 -10.60 -13.16
N TYR A 112 -4.08 -10.45 -12.51
CA TYR A 112 -5.31 -11.08 -12.95
C TYR A 112 -5.77 -10.53 -14.31
N LYS A 113 -5.84 -9.20 -14.47
CA LYS A 113 -6.26 -8.53 -15.71
C LYS A 113 -5.36 -8.87 -16.88
N ASP A 114 -4.06 -8.98 -16.64
CA ASP A 114 -3.05 -9.30 -17.64
C ASP A 114 -2.87 -10.83 -17.84
N LYS A 115 -3.73 -11.65 -17.20
CA LYS A 115 -3.80 -13.12 -17.34
C LYS A 115 -2.57 -13.90 -16.84
N TYR A 116 -1.78 -13.33 -15.94
CA TYR A 116 -0.67 -14.00 -15.26
C TYR A 116 -1.18 -14.84 -14.07
N TYR A 117 -2.09 -15.78 -14.34
CA TYR A 117 -2.81 -16.51 -13.27
C TYR A 117 -1.90 -17.41 -12.42
N ASP A 118 -0.90 -18.05 -13.03
CA ASP A 118 0.04 -18.91 -12.30
C ASP A 118 0.95 -18.11 -11.37
N ILE A 119 1.49 -16.98 -11.87
CA ILE A 119 2.27 -16.04 -11.08
C ILE A 119 1.40 -15.46 -9.96
N LEU A 120 0.16 -15.05 -10.24
CA LEU A 120 -0.79 -14.58 -9.24
C LEU A 120 -1.04 -15.63 -8.14
N LYS A 121 -1.25 -16.89 -8.53
CA LYS A 121 -1.44 -18.00 -7.61
C LYS A 121 -0.23 -18.18 -6.70
N ASN A 122 0.98 -18.04 -7.24
CA ASN A 122 2.20 -18.13 -6.44
C ASN A 122 2.41 -16.89 -5.55
N TYR A 123 2.18 -15.70 -6.09
CA TYR A 123 2.25 -14.43 -5.37
C TYR A 123 1.32 -14.35 -4.16
N LYS A 124 0.13 -14.97 -4.24
CA LYS A 124 -0.80 -15.11 -3.11
C LYS A 124 -0.19 -15.93 -1.96
N LYS A 125 0.61 -16.97 -2.27
CA LYS A 125 1.29 -17.82 -1.28
C LYS A 125 2.46 -17.11 -0.61
N GLY A 126 3.21 -16.30 -1.36
CA GLY A 126 4.38 -15.56 -0.89
C GLY A 126 4.07 -14.37 0.04
N GLY A 127 2.93 -14.35 0.74
CA GLY A 127 2.40 -13.24 1.52
C GLY A 127 3.19 -12.83 2.77
N LYS A 128 4.49 -12.57 2.64
CA LYS A 128 5.36 -11.96 3.65
C LYS A 128 6.09 -10.74 3.05
N GLY A 129 5.37 -9.63 2.97
CA GLY A 129 5.95 -8.28 2.88
C GLY A 129 6.17 -7.71 1.48
N VAL A 130 5.22 -6.88 1.03
CA VAL A 130 5.52 -5.70 0.19
C VAL A 130 5.68 -4.50 1.09
#